data_AF-A0A662A1W3-F1
#
_entry.id   AF-A0A662A1W3-F1
#
_cell.length_a   1.000
_cell.length_b   1.000
_cell.length_c   1.000
_cell.angle_alpha   90.00
_cell.angle_beta   90.00
_cell.angle_gamma   90.00
#
_symmetry.space_group_name_H-M   'P 1'
#
loop_
_entity.id
_entity.type
_entity.pdbx_description
1 polymer ?
#
loop_
_entity_poly.entity_id
_entity_poly.type
_entity_poly.pdbx_seq_one_letter_code
_entity_poly.pdbx_strand_id
1 'polypeptide(L)'
;MIIGKYIRMLLDERKRVILPGFGNLEVFVPEGTQTPSGNRINPPGTSVKFDTSYSKDDDVLAETMAAGEVLERDEAQQRVLELVDAVKFSLDKGEDFVLPEAGTFTKDADGKILFQADPAWVLEPDQYGLESMDLLELEELPIEEEKAQES
;
A
#
# COMPACT_ATOMS: atom_id res chain seq x y z
N MET A 1 -12.92 -5.64 -14.60
CA MET A 1 -11.46 -5.84 -14.50
C MET A 1 -10.92 -5.01 -13.35
N ILE A 2 -10.21 -5.62 -12.40
CA ILE A 2 -9.59 -4.91 -11.28
C ILE A 2 -8.08 -4.94 -11.49
N ILE A 3 -7.52 -3.82 -11.97
CA ILE A 3 -6.08 -3.73 -12.31
C ILE A 3 -5.21 -3.91 -11.06
N GLY A 4 -5.70 -3.43 -9.90
CA GLY A 4 -4.97 -3.56 -8.64
C GLY A 4 -4.68 -5.01 -8.24
N LYS A 5 -5.52 -5.98 -8.61
CA LYS A 5 -5.23 -7.41 -8.41
C LYS A 5 -3.93 -7.85 -9.08
N TYR A 6 -3.73 -7.44 -10.33
CA TYR A 6 -2.52 -7.80 -11.09
C TYR A 6 -1.30 -7.07 -10.58
N ILE A 7 -1.48 -5.81 -10.16
CA ILE A 7 -0.41 -5.04 -9.50
C ILE A 7 0.02 -5.73 -8.21
N ARG A 8 -0.95 -6.13 -7.36
CA ARG A 8 -0.70 -6.88 -6.13
C ARG A 8 0.03 -8.18 -6.39
N MET A 9 -0.42 -8.96 -7.38
CA MET A 9 0.21 -10.23 -7.75
C MET A 9 1.67 -10.04 -8.18
N LEU A 10 1.95 -9.06 -9.03
CA LEU A 10 3.30 -8.78 -9.49
C LEU A 10 4.20 -8.22 -8.37
N LEU A 11 3.67 -7.42 -7.46
CA LEU A 11 4.39 -6.98 -6.27
C LEU A 11 4.69 -8.14 -5.32
N ASP A 12 3.82 -9.16 -5.25
CA ASP A 12 4.08 -10.37 -4.46
C ASP A 12 5.16 -11.26 -5.11
N GLU A 13 5.02 -11.56 -6.41
CA GLU A 13 5.88 -12.47 -7.15
C GLU A 13 7.26 -11.89 -7.49
N ARG A 14 7.28 -10.62 -7.94
CA ARG A 14 8.48 -9.97 -8.51
C ARG A 14 9.00 -8.81 -7.67
N LYS A 15 8.28 -8.42 -6.62
CA LYS A 15 8.60 -7.26 -5.77
C LYS A 15 8.57 -5.92 -6.49
N ARG A 16 8.19 -5.88 -7.77
CA ARG A 16 8.18 -4.68 -8.60
C ARG A 16 7.08 -4.73 -9.66
N VAL A 17 6.50 -3.56 -9.93
CA VAL A 17 5.58 -3.27 -11.03
C VAL A 17 5.99 -1.96 -11.70
N ILE A 18 5.95 -1.90 -13.02
CA ILE A 18 6.10 -0.63 -13.76
C ILE A 18 4.72 -0.14 -14.20
N LEU A 19 4.49 1.15 -14.01
CA LEU A 19 3.36 1.91 -14.53
C LEU A 19 3.88 2.80 -15.67
N PRO A 20 3.66 2.42 -16.93
CA PRO A 20 4.21 3.09 -18.11
C PRO A 20 3.97 4.59 -18.11
N GLY A 21 5.04 5.38 -18.29
CA GLY A 21 4.95 6.84 -18.32
C GLY A 21 4.57 7.49 -16.98
N PHE A 22 4.56 6.73 -15.88
CA PHE A 22 4.31 7.23 -14.52
C PHE A 22 5.48 6.96 -13.58
N GLY A 23 5.90 5.71 -13.46
CA GLY A 23 6.96 5.29 -12.53
C GLY A 23 6.87 3.80 -12.24
N ASN A 24 7.54 3.33 -11.19
CA ASN A 24 7.44 1.96 -10.72
C ASN A 24 7.01 1.92 -9.25
N LEU A 25 6.29 0.85 -8.93
CA LEU A 25 6.03 0.41 -7.57
C LEU A 25 7.07 -0.66 -7.22
N GLU A 26 7.73 -0.53 -6.07
CA GLU A 26 8.70 -1.50 -5.58
C GLU A 26 8.42 -1.80 -4.11
N VAL A 27 8.35 -3.10 -3.78
CA VAL A 27 8.30 -3.57 -2.41
C VAL A 27 9.65 -3.30 -1.75
N PHE A 28 9.62 -2.63 -0.61
CA PHE A 28 10.79 -2.48 0.25
C PHE A 28 10.46 -2.98 1.65
N VAL A 29 11.42 -3.65 2.28
CA VAL A 29 11.36 -3.98 3.70
C VAL A 29 12.20 -2.93 4.41
N PRO A 30 11.62 -2.02 5.20
CA PRO A 30 12.45 -1.12 5.97
C PRO A 30 13.18 -1.93 7.04
N GLU A 31 14.50 -2.08 6.88
CA GLU A 31 15.35 -2.66 7.93
C GLU A 31 15.31 -1.72 9.14
N GLY A 32 14.52 -2.09 10.16
CA GLY A 32 14.57 -1.46 11.49
C GLY A 32 13.83 -0.13 11.67
N THR A 33 12.54 -0.04 11.33
CA THR A 33 11.73 1.14 11.72
C THR A 33 10.63 0.78 12.73
N GLN A 34 11.00 0.81 14.02
CA GLN A 34 10.10 1.42 15.00
C GLN A 34 9.98 2.90 14.60
N THR A 35 8.85 3.33 14.05
CA THR A 35 8.61 4.75 13.80
C THR A 35 8.26 5.43 15.12
N PRO A 36 9.02 6.42 15.61
CA PRO A 36 8.78 7.07 16.91
C PRO A 36 7.74 8.20 16.81
N SER A 37 6.75 8.12 15.92
CA SER A 37 5.78 9.21 15.72
C SER A 37 4.41 8.68 15.32
N GLY A 38 3.54 8.56 16.33
CA GLY A 38 2.08 8.58 16.16
C GLY A 38 1.40 7.24 15.87
N ASN A 39 1.01 6.53 16.94
CA ASN A 39 -0.18 5.66 17.06
C ASN A 39 -0.55 4.60 16.00
N ARG A 40 0.25 4.32 14.98
CA ARG A 40 0.00 3.22 14.04
C ARG A 40 1.19 2.27 13.99
N ILE A 41 1.06 1.16 14.71
CA ILE A 41 1.84 -0.03 14.42
C ILE A 41 1.23 -0.61 13.14
N ASN A 42 1.86 -0.35 11.99
CA ASN A 42 1.55 -1.14 10.81
C ASN A 42 2.04 -2.57 11.12
N PRO A 43 1.24 -3.61 10.85
CA PRO A 43 1.72 -5.00 10.92
C PRO A 43 2.97 -5.16 10.03
N PRO A 44 3.67 -6.31 10.02
CA PRO A 44 4.71 -6.63 9.04
C PRO A 44 4.15 -6.75 7.60
N GLY A 45 3.37 -5.75 7.19
CA GLY A 45 2.79 -5.58 5.88
C GLY A 45 3.85 -5.08 4.91
N THR A 46 3.67 -5.53 3.67
CA THR A 46 4.53 -5.18 2.55
C THR A 46 4.51 -3.66 2.34
N SER A 47 5.62 -2.98 2.64
CA SER A 47 5.74 -1.55 2.34
C SER A 47 6.12 -1.41 0.87
N VAL A 48 5.39 -0.56 0.14
CA VAL A 48 5.60 -0.34 -1.30
C VAL A 48 5.95 1.13 -1.49
N LYS A 49 7.06 1.40 -2.17
CA LYS A 49 7.46 2.76 -2.56
C LYS A 49 7.13 2.99 -4.04
N PHE A 50 6.82 4.23 -4.37
CA PHE A 50 6.70 4.69 -5.74
C PHE A 50 7.95 5.47 -6.14
N ASP A 51 8.51 5.16 -7.31
CA ASP A 51 9.68 5.84 -7.86
C ASP A 51 9.43 6.23 -9.32
N THR A 52 9.58 7.51 -9.63
CA THR A 52 9.36 8.05 -10.98
C THR A 52 10.52 7.77 -11.94
N SER A 53 11.68 7.35 -11.42
CA SER A 53 12.91 7.16 -12.20
C SER A 53 12.83 5.98 -13.16
N TYR A 54 11.95 5.01 -12.89
CA TYR A 54 11.75 3.83 -13.74
C TYR A 54 10.32 3.78 -14.28
N SER A 55 10.04 4.59 -15.30
CA SER A 55 8.74 4.64 -15.99
C SER A 55 8.73 3.96 -17.37
N LYS A 56 9.84 3.32 -17.75
CA LYS A 56 9.98 2.65 -19.06
C LYS A 56 9.19 1.35 -19.02
N ASP A 57 8.19 1.25 -19.89
CA ASP A 57 7.35 0.07 -20.04
C ASP A 57 8.18 -1.19 -20.25
N ASP A 58 7.90 -2.22 -19.45
CA ASP A 58 8.46 -3.57 -19.55
C ASP A 58 7.43 -4.59 -20.05
N ASP A 59 6.23 -4.12 -20.42
CA ASP A 59 5.07 -4.90 -20.85
C ASP A 59 4.53 -5.90 -19.83
N VAL A 60 5.19 -6.07 -18.67
CA VAL A 60 4.88 -7.15 -17.72
C VAL A 60 3.46 -7.00 -17.16
N LEU A 61 3.06 -5.79 -16.78
CA LEU A 61 1.72 -5.54 -16.26
C LEU A 61 0.64 -5.83 -17.32
N ALA A 62 0.83 -5.33 -18.54
CA ALA A 62 -0.11 -5.54 -19.63
C ALA A 62 -0.20 -7.00 -20.06
N GLU A 63 0.93 -7.71 -20.16
CA GLU A 63 0.97 -9.15 -20.48
C GLU A 63 0.26 -9.99 -19.42
N THR A 64 0.47 -9.65 -18.14
CA THR A 64 -0.16 -10.37 -17.02
C THR A 64 -1.68 -10.15 -17.02
N MET A 65 -2.14 -8.94 -17.31
CA MET A 65 -3.57 -8.63 -17.47
C MET A 65 -4.18 -9.34 -18.67
N ALA A 66 -3.49 -9.31 -19.83
CA ALA A 66 -3.92 -9.97 -21.05
C ALA A 66 -4.07 -11.49 -20.86
N ALA A 67 -3.11 -12.12 -20.18
CA ALA A 67 -3.14 -13.54 -19.85
C ALA A 67 -4.27 -13.90 -18.87
N GLY A 68 -4.54 -13.02 -17.89
CA GLY A 68 -5.55 -13.25 -16.85
C GLY A 68 -7.00 -13.08 -17.31
N GLU A 69 -7.29 -12.14 -18.22
CA GLU A 69 -8.65 -11.80 -18.67
C GLU A 69 -8.93 -12.21 -20.12
N VAL A 70 -8.00 -12.88 -20.80
CA VAL A 70 -8.09 -13.24 -22.24
C VAL A 70 -8.30 -11.99 -23.11
N LEU A 71 -7.53 -10.94 -22.84
CA LEU A 71 -7.54 -9.68 -23.59
C LEU A 71 -6.40 -9.65 -24.60
N GLU A 72 -6.58 -8.87 -25.67
CA GLU A 72 -5.46 -8.52 -26.53
C GLU A 72 -4.47 -7.62 -25.78
N ARG A 73 -3.17 -7.80 -26.06
CA ARG A 73 -2.10 -7.06 -25.39
C ARG A 73 -2.26 -5.54 -25.55
N ASP A 74 -2.62 -5.09 -26.75
CA ASP A 74 -2.89 -3.67 -27.02
C ASP A 74 -4.04 -3.14 -26.16
N GLU A 75 -5.11 -3.91 -25.98
CA GLU A 75 -6.23 -3.50 -25.10
C GLU A 75 -5.77 -3.41 -23.64
N ALA A 76 -5.00 -4.38 -23.16
CA ALA A 76 -4.45 -4.35 -21.80
C ALA A 76 -3.53 -3.13 -21.59
N GLN A 77 -2.67 -2.80 -22.56
CA GLN A 77 -1.82 -1.61 -22.51
C GLN A 77 -2.64 -0.32 -22.45
N GLN A 78 -3.67 -0.18 -23.31
CA GLN A 78 -4.53 1.00 -23.28
C GLN A 78 -5.17 1.19 -21.90
N ARG A 79 -5.65 0.10 -21.28
CA ARG A 79 -6.27 0.16 -19.95
C ARG A 79 -5.28 0.56 -18.85
N VAL A 80 -4.01 0.14 -18.95
CA VAL A 80 -2.96 0.58 -18.02
C VAL A 80 -2.69 2.09 -18.20
N LEU A 81 -2.65 2.58 -19.44
CA LEU A 81 -2.46 4.01 -19.71
C LEU A 81 -3.63 4.86 -19.21
N GLU A 82 -4.87 4.41 -19.42
CA GLU A 82 -6.07 5.06 -18.88
C GLU A 82 -6.04 5.13 -17.34
N LEU A 83 -5.60 4.05 -16.69
CA LEU A 83 -5.43 4.05 -15.23
C LEU A 83 -4.39 5.09 -14.79
N VAL A 84 -3.23 5.11 -15.45
CA VAL A 84 -2.16 6.07 -15.15
C VAL A 84 -2.65 7.51 -15.32
N ASP A 85 -3.43 7.79 -16.38
CA ASP A 85 -3.98 9.12 -16.62
C ASP A 85 -4.98 9.53 -15.54
N ALA A 86 -5.87 8.61 -15.14
CA ALA A 86 -6.83 8.83 -14.06
C ALA A 86 -6.14 9.11 -12.71
N VAL A 87 -5.06 8.37 -12.40
CA VAL A 87 -4.24 8.61 -11.21
C VAL A 87 -3.63 10.00 -11.26
N LYS A 88 -2.94 10.35 -12.37
CA LYS A 88 -2.30 11.66 -12.53
C LYS A 88 -3.32 12.80 -12.41
N PHE A 89 -4.47 12.67 -13.06
CA PHE A 89 -5.53 13.68 -13.03
C PHE A 89 -6.06 13.93 -11.62
N SER A 90 -6.24 12.86 -10.82
CA SER A 90 -6.71 12.99 -9.44
C SER A 90 -5.63 13.65 -8.56
N LEU A 91 -4.37 13.21 -8.68
CA LEU A 91 -3.25 13.80 -7.94
C LEU A 91 -2.95 15.25 -8.33
N ASP A 92 -3.22 15.65 -9.58
CA ASP A 92 -3.07 17.03 -10.03
C ASP A 92 -4.11 17.97 -9.42
N LYS A 93 -5.32 17.46 -9.17
CA LYS A 93 -6.36 18.16 -8.40
C LYS A 93 -6.08 18.24 -6.90
N GLY A 94 -5.06 17.53 -6.42
CA GLY A 94 -4.81 17.37 -4.99
C GLY A 94 -5.77 16.38 -4.32
N GLU A 95 -6.36 15.47 -5.10
CA GLU A 95 -7.21 14.39 -4.60
C GLU A 95 -6.42 13.08 -4.54
N ASP A 96 -6.72 12.25 -3.54
CA ASP A 96 -6.15 10.92 -3.39
C ASP A 96 -6.79 9.97 -4.41
N PHE A 97 -6.00 9.10 -5.03
CA PHE A 97 -6.51 8.09 -5.95
C PHE A 97 -6.48 6.70 -5.31
N VAL A 98 -7.66 6.16 -5.01
CA VAL A 98 -7.79 4.80 -4.49
C VAL A 98 -7.78 3.81 -5.65
N LEU A 99 -6.79 2.91 -5.64
CA LEU A 99 -6.65 1.79 -6.55
C LEU A 99 -7.16 0.50 -5.87
N PRO A 100 -8.36 0.01 -6.23
CA PRO A 100 -8.96 -1.15 -5.58
C PRO A 100 -8.05 -2.39 -5.65
N GLU A 101 -7.94 -3.12 -4.54
CA GLU A 101 -7.10 -4.33 -4.36
C GLU A 101 -5.58 -4.12 -4.39
N ALA A 102 -5.09 -2.87 -4.53
CA ALA A 102 -3.66 -2.57 -4.46
C ALA A 102 -3.31 -1.53 -3.39
N GLY A 103 -3.97 -0.38 -3.37
CA GLY A 103 -3.61 0.71 -2.45
C GLY A 103 -4.10 2.08 -2.88
N THR A 104 -3.53 3.14 -2.31
CA THR A 104 -3.90 4.53 -2.59
C THR A 104 -2.67 5.34 -2.99
N PHE A 105 -2.80 6.14 -4.05
CA PHE A 105 -1.83 7.16 -4.41
C PHE A 105 -2.19 8.49 -3.75
N THR A 106 -1.20 9.14 -3.17
CA THR A 106 -1.33 10.49 -2.60
C THR A 106 -0.19 11.36 -3.08
N LYS A 107 -0.39 12.69 -3.05
CA LYS A 107 0.63 13.66 -3.40
C LYS A 107 0.95 14.49 -2.18
N ASP A 108 2.21 14.46 -1.75
CA ASP A 108 2.69 15.18 -0.58
C ASP A 108 2.84 16.69 -0.87
N ALA A 109 3.02 17.50 0.17
CA ALA A 109 3.18 18.95 0.07
C ALA A 109 4.39 19.37 -0.79
N ASP A 110 5.43 18.54 -0.83
CA ASP A 110 6.60 18.70 -1.71
C ASP A 110 6.33 18.30 -3.19
N GLY A 111 5.09 17.90 -3.52
CA GLY A 111 4.69 17.45 -4.85
C GLY A 111 5.17 16.03 -5.20
N LYS A 112 5.73 15.30 -4.24
CA LYS A 112 6.14 13.91 -4.39
C LYS A 112 4.94 12.98 -4.32
N ILE A 113 4.92 11.99 -5.20
CA ILE A 113 3.88 10.96 -5.22
C ILE A 113 4.26 9.86 -4.26
N LEU A 114 3.34 9.52 -3.36
CA LEU A 114 3.45 8.43 -2.41
C LEU A 114 2.42 7.37 -2.77
N PHE A 115 2.75 6.11 -2.47
CA PHE A 115 1.82 5.00 -2.59
C PHE A 115 1.71 4.29 -1.25
N GLN A 116 0.48 4.10 -0.80
CA GLN A 116 0.17 3.35 0.41
C GLN A 116 -0.56 2.07 0.02
N ALA A 117 0.04 0.92 0.27
CA ALA A 117 -0.58 -0.38 0.08
C ALA A 117 -1.88 -0.49 0.92
N ASP A 118 -2.87 -1.19 0.38
CA ASP A 118 -4.14 -1.42 1.08
C ASP A 118 -3.90 -2.17 2.41
N PRO A 119 -4.43 -1.71 3.56
CA PRO A 119 -4.22 -2.40 4.83
C PRO A 119 -4.87 -3.80 4.87
N ALA A 120 -5.85 -4.11 4.03
CA ALA A 120 -6.38 -5.46 3.85
C ALA A 120 -5.45 -6.36 3.01
N TRP A 121 -4.37 -5.81 2.45
CA TRP A 121 -3.24 -6.57 1.90
C TRP A 121 -2.34 -7.14 3.03
N VAL A 122 -2.95 -7.71 4.07
CA VAL A 122 -2.26 -8.56 5.03
C VAL A 122 -1.95 -9.88 4.34
N LEU A 123 -0.65 -10.13 4.16
CA LEU A 123 -0.15 -11.47 3.87
C LEU A 123 -0.45 -12.36 5.08
N GLU A 124 -0.87 -13.57 4.79
CA GLU A 124 -1.09 -14.71 5.71
C GLU A 124 -2.51 -14.83 6.32
N PRO A 125 -3.24 -15.93 6.03
CA PRO A 125 -4.49 -16.26 6.73
C PRO A 125 -4.30 -16.52 8.24
N ASP A 126 -3.05 -16.63 8.72
CA ASP A 126 -2.70 -16.76 10.15
C ASP A 126 -2.77 -15.42 10.91
N GLN A 127 -2.83 -14.28 10.20
CA GLN A 127 -2.92 -12.94 10.80
C GLN A 127 -4.37 -12.42 10.91
N TYR A 128 -5.37 -13.23 10.57
CA TYR A 128 -6.80 -12.86 10.59
C TYR A 128 -7.35 -12.51 12.00
N GLY A 129 -6.52 -12.60 13.05
CA GLY A 129 -6.87 -12.31 14.44
C GLY A 129 -6.30 -11.00 15.01
N LEU A 130 -5.55 -10.21 14.25
CA LEU A 130 -5.04 -8.91 14.71
C LEU A 130 -5.74 -7.79 13.95
N GLU A 131 -6.97 -7.48 14.37
CA GLU A 131 -7.53 -6.16 14.11
C GLU A 131 -6.56 -5.10 14.64
N SER A 132 -6.41 -3.98 13.93
CA SER A 132 -5.64 -2.84 14.42
C SER A 132 -6.21 -2.38 15.75
N MET A 133 -5.56 -2.74 16.85
CA MET A 133 -5.94 -2.27 18.17
C MET A 133 -5.34 -0.88 18.38
N ASP A 134 -6.19 0.12 18.60
CA ASP A 134 -5.78 1.35 19.26
C ASP A 134 -5.21 0.96 20.63
N LEU A 135 -3.91 1.17 20.81
CA LEU A 135 -3.28 1.01 22.12
C LEU A 135 -3.81 2.15 22.99
N LEU A 136 -4.85 1.87 23.77
CA LEU A 136 -5.25 2.72 24.88
C LEU A 136 -4.07 2.75 25.84
N GLU A 137 -3.46 3.92 25.95
CA GLU A 137 -2.47 4.23 26.98
C GLU A 137 -3.09 3.87 28.34
N LEU A 138 -2.48 2.94 29.07
CA LEU A 138 -2.98 2.55 30.39
C LEU A 138 -2.88 3.79 31.29
N GLU A 139 -4.03 4.38 31.63
CA GLU A 139 -4.10 5.26 32.79
C GLU A 139 -3.65 4.43 34.00
N GLU A 140 -2.53 4.82 34.61
CA GLU A 140 -2.07 4.27 35.87
C GLU A 140 -3.19 4.48 36.90
N LEU A 141 -3.95 3.43 37.21
CA LEU A 141 -4.90 3.47 38.30
C LEU A 141 -4.11 3.75 39.60
N PRO A 142 -4.51 4.74 40.41
CA PRO A 142 -3.85 5.00 41.67
C PRO A 142 -3.93 3.73 42.52
N ILE A 143 -2.77 3.24 42.95
CA ILE A 143 -2.65 2.10 43.83
C ILE A 143 -3.26 2.53 45.16
N GLU A 144 -4.47 2.07 45.46
CA GLU A 144 -5.10 2.32 46.75
C GLU A 144 -4.35 1.48 47.79
N GLU A 145 -3.52 2.15 48.60
CA GLU A 145 -2.84 1.54 49.74
C GLU A 145 -3.89 1.01 50.72
N GLU A 146 -4.13 -0.29 50.69
CA GLU A 146 -4.89 -0.98 51.73
C GLU A 146 -4.06 -0.94 53.02
N LYS A 147 -4.34 0.04 53.88
CA LYS A 147 -3.87 0.07 55.27
C LYS A 147 -4.43 -1.16 55.99
N ALA A 148 -3.63 -2.21 56.08
CA ALA A 148 -3.81 -3.25 57.08
C ALA A 148 -3.50 -2.65 58.46
N GLN A 149 -4.54 -2.14 59.11
CA GLN A 149 -4.53 -1.73 60.51
C GLN A 149 -4.98 -2.92 61.39
N GLU A 150 -4.14 -3.22 62.39
CA GLU A 150 -4.44 -3.91 63.66
C GLU A 150 -4.88 -5.38 63.65
N SER A 151 -4.02 -6.25 64.18
CA SER A 151 -4.12 -6.75 65.58
C SER A 151 -2.88 -7.56 65.98
#